data_AF-A0A838R738-F1
#
_entry.id   AF-A0A838R738-F1
#
_cell.length_a   1.000
_cell.length_b   1.000
_cell.length_c   1.000
_cell.angle_alpha   90.00
_cell.angle_beta   90.00
_cell.angle_gamma   90.00
#
_symmetry.space_group_name_H-M   'P 1'
#
loop_
_entity.id
_entity.type
_entity.pdbx_description
1 polymer ?
#
loop_
_entity_poly.entity_id
_entity_poly.type
_entity_poly.pdbx_seq_one_letter_code
_entity_poly.pdbx_strand_id
1 'polypeptide(L)' 'MRWVLKSTLDGTYCQDVFCDGTPLIPEAGAQVMLPQEDDVFKSGIVSEILVDKETEPGVIKVVCNTPKSYAAP' A
#
# COMPACT_ATOMS: atom_id res chain seq x y z
N MET A 1 -6.50 8.33 17.72
CA MET A 1 -6.83 8.58 16.30
C MET A 1 -6.82 7.24 15.59
N ARG A 2 -7.87 6.93 14.83
CA ARG A 2 -7.98 5.72 14.03
C ARG A 2 -7.53 6.01 12.61
N TRP A 3 -6.95 5.01 11.96
CA TRP A 3 -6.47 5.10 10.59
C TRP A 3 -7.01 3.95 9.75
N VAL A 4 -7.21 4.23 8.46
CA VAL A 4 -7.42 3.21 7.43
C VAL A 4 -6.32 3.33 6.39
N LEU A 5 -5.61 2.24 6.16
CA LEU A 5 -4.54 2.14 5.19
C LEU A 5 -5.07 1.41 3.96
N LYS A 6 -5.22 2.15 2.87
CA LYS A 6 -5.71 1.64 1.58
C LYS A 6 -4.52 1.37 0.68
N SER A 7 -4.43 0.17 0.13
CA SER A 7 -3.33 -0.21 -0.76
C SER A 7 -3.81 -0.50 -2.16
N THR A 8 -3.04 -0.06 -3.16
CA THR A 8 -3.26 -0.38 -4.57
C THR A 8 -1.98 -0.91 -5.21
N LEU A 9 -2.12 -1.82 -6.17
CA LEU A 9 -1.04 -2.36 -6.99
C LEU A 9 -1.41 -2.17 -8.46
N ASP A 10 -0.62 -1.40 -9.20
CA ASP A 10 -0.86 -1.08 -10.62
C ASP A 10 -2.27 -0.52 -10.89
N GLY A 11 -2.81 0.25 -9.93
CA GLY A 11 -4.17 0.80 -9.98
C GLY A 11 -5.28 -0.16 -9.52
N THR A 12 -4.97 -1.44 -9.27
CA THR A 12 -5.91 -2.40 -8.69
C THR A 12 -5.90 -2.28 -7.16
N TYR A 13 -7.09 -2.22 -6.56
CA TYR A 13 -7.23 -2.25 -5.10
C TYR A 13 -6.76 -3.59 -4.52
N CYS A 14 -6.00 -3.55 -3.42
CA CYS A 14 -5.51 -4.74 -2.73
C CYS A 14 -6.27 -4.97 -1.42
N GLN A 15 -6.14 -4.05 -0.46
CA GLN A 15 -6.77 -4.17 0.85
C GLN A 15 -6.89 -2.84 1.57
N ASP A 16 -7.79 -2.86 2.57
CA ASP A 16 -7.97 -1.84 3.60
C ASP A 16 -7.55 -2.45 4.95
N VAL A 17 -6.60 -1.81 5.63
CA VAL A 17 -6.16 -2.21 6.97
C VAL A 17 -6.53 -1.12 7.97
N PHE A 18 -7.25 -1.49 9.02
CA PHE A 18 -7.65 -0.58 10.08
C PHE A 18 -6.64 -0.65 11.23
N CYS A 19 -6.13 0.51 11.64
CA CYS A 19 -5.13 0.62 12.70
C CYS A 19 -5.62 1.57 13.80
N ASP A 20 -5.50 1.15 15.06
CA ASP A 20 -5.63 2.04 16.21
C ASP A 20 -4.25 2.63 16.54
N GLY A 21 -4.14 3.97 16.54
CA GLY A 21 -2.86 4.67 16.74
C GLY A 21 -2.11 4.95 15.43
N THR A 22 -1.02 5.71 15.50
CA THR A 22 -0.25 6.13 14.31
C THR A 22 0.41 4.91 13.65
N PRO A 23 0.05 4.53 12.42
CA PRO A 23 0.63 3.37 11.76
C PRO A 23 2.06 3.66 11.30
N LEU A 24 2.90 2.62 11.29
CA LEU A 24 4.18 2.64 10.60
C LEU A 24 3.93 2.46 9.10
N ILE A 25 4.23 3.51 8.33
CA ILE A 25 4.00 3.54 6.89
C ILE A 25 5.33 3.18 6.21
N PRO A 26 5.36 2.29 5.19
CA PRO A 26 6.57 2.03 4.43
C PRO A 26 7.07 3.30 3.73
N GLU A 27 8.36 3.35 3.40
CA GLU A 27 8.93 4.46 2.62
C GLU A 27 8.66 4.30 1.12
N ALA A 28 8.68 5.40 0.36
CA ALA A 28 8.67 5.32 -1.09
C ALA A 28 9.90 4.57 -1.61
N GLY A 29 9.70 3.65 -2.55
CA GLY A 29 10.71 2.72 -3.04
C GLY A 29 10.83 1.42 -2.23
N ALA A 30 10.17 1.31 -1.08
CA ALA A 30 10.17 0.06 -0.32
C ALA A 30 9.45 -1.06 -1.07
N GLN A 31 10.00 -2.28 -0.97
CA GLN A 31 9.35 -3.48 -1.48
C GLN A 31 8.39 -4.03 -0.41
N VAL A 32 7.14 -4.23 -0.79
CA VAL A 32 6.07 -4.73 0.09
C VAL A 32 5.40 -5.96 -0.53
N MET A 33 4.80 -6.79 0.32
CA MET A 33 3.94 -7.90 -0.09
C MET A 33 2.49 -7.49 0.15
N LEU A 34 1.70 -7.43 -0.93
CA LEU A 34 0.30 -7.03 -0.91
C LEU A 34 -0.59 -8.24 -1.17
N PRO A 35 -1.62 -8.48 -0.34
CA PRO A 35 -2.59 -9.51 -0.64
C PRO A 35 -3.42 -9.14 -1.86
N GLN A 36 -3.82 -10.16 -2.60
CA GLN A 36 -4.72 -10.16 -3.73
C GLN A 36 -5.88 -11.12 -3.43
N GLU A 37 -6.80 -11.27 -4.37
CA GLU A 37 -7.84 -12.30 -4.30
C GLU A 37 -7.22 -13.70 -4.12
N ASP A 38 -7.97 -14.60 -3.47
CA ASP A 38 -7.62 -16.01 -3.25
C ASP A 38 -6.34 -16.27 -2.41
N ASP A 39 -6.10 -15.45 -1.38
CA ASP A 39 -4.94 -15.57 -0.47
C ASP A 39 -3.56 -15.48 -1.17
N VAL A 40 -3.53 -14.96 -2.40
CA VAL A 40 -2.29 -14.76 -3.16
C VAL A 40 -1.63 -13.45 -2.71
N PHE A 41 -0.32 -13.47 -2.47
CA PHE A 41 0.45 -12.25 -2.21
C PHE A 41 1.30 -11.88 -3.43
N LYS A 42 1.23 -10.62 -3.84
CA LYS A 42 2.09 -10.06 -4.89
C LYS A 42 3.08 -9.06 -4.31
N SER A 43 4.29 -9.08 -4.84
CA SER A 43 5.27 -8.05 -4.51
C SER A 43 4.94 -6.76 -5.25
N GLY A 44 5.00 -5.64 -4.53
CA GLY A 44 4.87 -4.29 -5.07
C GLY A 44 6.02 -3.42 -4.58
N ILE A 45 6.38 -2.39 -5.36
CA ILE A 45 7.24 -1.30 -4.93
C ILE A 45 6.36 -0.10 -4.64
N VAL A 46 6.48 0.46 -3.44
CA VAL A 46 5.76 1.68 -3.05
C VAL A 46 6.20 2.82 -3.96
N SER A 47 5.29 3.37 -4.76
CA SER A 47 5.57 4.51 -5.62
C SER A 47 5.17 5.83 -5.00
N GLU A 48 4.05 5.84 -4.26
CA GLU A 48 3.48 7.05 -3.71
C GLU A 48 2.73 6.75 -2.40
N ILE A 49 2.76 7.72 -1.48
CA ILE A 49 2.06 7.67 -0.21
C ILE A 49 1.30 8.99 -0.04
N LEU A 50 -0.02 8.89 0.09
CA LEU A 50 -0.90 10.03 0.32
C LEU A 50 -1.51 9.91 1.71
N VAL A 51 -1.40 10.96 2.52
CA VAL A 51 -1.92 11.00 3.89
C VAL A 51 -3.00 12.07 3.97
N ASP A 52 -4.22 11.65 4.28
CA ASP A 52 -5.37 12.52 4.52
C ASP A 52 -5.74 12.44 6.00
N LYS A 53 -5.64 13.57 6.69
CA LYS A 53 -5.93 13.71 8.13
C LYS A 53 -7.25 14.43 8.39
N GLU A 54 -7.93 14.90 7.35
CA GLU A 54 -9.18 15.66 7.47
C GLU A 54 -10.39 14.73 7.62
N THR A 55 -10.19 13.44 7.37
CA THR A 55 -11.17 12.37 7.52
C THR A 55 -11.02 11.66 8.87
N GLU A 56 -12.14 11.13 9.40
CA GLU A 56 -12.14 10.26 10.58
C GLU A 56 -12.83 8.93 10.24
N PRO A 57 -12.10 7.79 10.24
CA PRO A 57 -10.66 7.64 10.50
C PRO A 57 -9.79 8.35 9.44
N GLY A 58 -8.58 8.76 9.82
CA GLY A 58 -7.61 9.31 8.87
C GLY A 58 -7.23 8.26 7.83
N VAL A 59 -6.95 8.68 6.61
CA VAL A 59 -6.72 7.78 5.47
C VAL A 59 -5.27 7.86 5.02
N ILE A 60 -4.63 6.71 4.86
CA ILE A 60 -3.32 6.58 4.22
C ILE A 60 -3.51 5.75 2.97
N LYS A 61 -3.20 6.31 1.80
CA LYS A 61 -3.20 5.57 0.53
C LYS A 61 -1.77 5.23 0.16
N VAL A 62 -1.49 3.95 -0.02
CA VAL A 62 -0.20 3.42 -0.45
C VAL A 62 -0.37 2.90 -1.88
N VAL A 63 0.20 3.62 -2.84
CA VAL A 63 0.19 3.23 -4.24
C VAL A 63 1.47 2.45 -4.52
N CYS A 64 1.30 1.24 -5.05
CA CYS A 64 2.41 0.36 -5.42
C CYS A 64 2.35 0.01 -6.90
N ASN A 65 3.52 -0.30 -7.46
CA ASN A 65 3.65 -0.82 -8.82
C ASN A 65 4.33 -2.19 -8.80
N THR A 66 3.99 -3.07 -9.74
CA THR A 66 4.66 -4.36 -9.87
C THR A 66 6.16 -4.14 -10.19
N PRO A 67 7.09 -4.82 -9.48
CA PRO A 67 8.50 -4.75 -9.79
C PRO A 67 8.73 -5.16 -11.25
N LYS A 68 9.23 -4.25 -12.08
CA LYS A 68 9.68 -4.60 -13.42
C LYS A 68 10.92 -5.47 -13.27
N SER A 69 10.79 -6.76 -13.52
CA SER A 69 11.95 -7.61 -13.74
C SER A 69 12.65 -7.08 -14.99
N TYR A 70 13.77 -6.36 -14.80
CA TYR A 70 14.72 -6.18 -15.87
C TYR A 70 15.29 -7.58 -16.13
N ALA A 71 14.76 -8.28 -17.13
CA ALA A 71 15.47 -9.40 -17.72
C ALA A 71 16.83 -8.85 -18.13
N ALA A 72 17.89 -9.32 -17.47
CA ALA A 72 19.24 -9.00 -17.88
C ALA A 72 19.41 -9.40 -19.36
N PRO A 73 20.03 -8.55 -20.20
CA PRO A 73 20.20 -8.82 -21.62
C PRO A 73 21.02 -10.08 -21.89
#